data_AF-A0A932QB76-F1
#
_entry.id   AF-A0A932QB76-F1
#
_cell.length_a   1.000
_cell.length_b   1.000
_cell.length_c   1.000
_cell.angle_alpha   90.00
_cell.angle_beta   90.00
_cell.angle_gamma   90.00
#
_symmetry.space_group_name_H-M   'P 1'
#
loop_
_entity.id
_entity.type
_entity.pdbx_description
1 polymer ?
#
loop_
_entity_poly.entity_id
_entity_poly.type
_entity_poly.pdbx_seq_one_letter_code
_entity_poly.pdbx_strand_id
1 'polypeptide(L)'
;MLSQFRAYQLAVSFHHACRQTQMPDYLKDQINRASSSIALNLAEGSGRATARDQLKFFHIALGSLRESQAALDLAPKSYPVLLKQADLLGAHLYRLCHQKQKR
;
A
#
# COMPACT_ATOMS: atom_id res chain seq x y z
N MET A 1 -12.62 13.56 -2.08
CA MET A 1 -11.41 14.19 -1.52
C MET A 1 -10.56 13.12 -0.83
N LEU A 2 -9.23 13.12 -1.01
CA LEU A 2 -8.35 12.06 -0.48
C LEU A 2 -8.41 11.90 1.05
N SER A 3 -8.77 12.96 1.78
CA SER A 3 -9.00 12.95 3.23
C SER A 3 -10.06 11.94 3.68
N GLN A 4 -11.04 11.63 2.83
CA GLN A 4 -12.13 10.69 3.12
C GLN A 4 -11.85 9.28 2.57
N PHE A 5 -10.78 9.11 1.79
CA PHE A 5 -10.44 7.81 1.20
C PHE A 5 -9.62 6.97 2.18
N ARG A 6 -10.30 6.09 2.93
CA ARG A 6 -9.69 5.33 4.02
C ARG A 6 -8.45 4.53 3.62
N ALA A 7 -8.47 3.84 2.48
CA ALA A 7 -7.32 3.05 2.02
C ALA A 7 -6.09 3.94 1.78
N TYR A 8 -6.29 5.13 1.20
CA TYR A 8 -5.23 6.10 1.00
C TYR A 8 -4.65 6.62 2.33
N GLN A 9 -5.51 6.96 3.30
CA GLN A 9 -5.05 7.42 4.62
C GLN A 9 -4.23 6.34 5.36
N LEU A 10 -4.65 5.08 5.26
CA LEU A 10 -3.88 3.94 5.79
C LEU A 10 -2.55 3.77 5.07
N ALA A 11 -2.50 3.92 3.74
CA ALA A 11 -1.27 3.84 2.96
C ALA A 11 -0.26 4.94 3.34
N VAL A 12 -0.73 6.18 3.57
CA VAL A 12 0.14 7.28 4.04
C VAL A 12 0.70 6.99 5.43
N SER A 13 -0.14 6.54 6.36
CA SER A 13 0.32 6.15 7.71
C SER A 13 1.32 4.99 7.65
N PHE A 14 1.06 3.98 6.83
CA PHE A 14 1.97 2.86 6.60
C PHE A 14 3.32 3.33 6.04
N HIS A 15 3.33 4.20 5.02
CA HIS A 15 4.56 4.75 4.47
C HIS A 15 5.39 5.50 5.53
N HIS A 16 4.76 6.35 6.34
CA HIS A 16 5.46 7.04 7.42
C HIS A 16 6.06 6.07 8.45
N ALA A 17 5.38 4.97 8.76
CA ALA A 17 5.89 3.95 9.66
C ALA A 17 7.05 3.15 9.02
N CYS A 18 6.97 2.80 7.73
CA CYS A 18 8.08 2.21 6.96
C CYS A 18 9.33 3.10 6.98
N ARG A 19 9.15 4.43 6.92
CA ARG A 19 10.25 5.38 7.00
C ARG A 19 10.99 5.36 8.35
N GLN A 20 10.40 4.87 9.42
CA GLN A 20 11.04 4.80 10.74
C GLN A 20 11.79 3.48 11.01
N THR A 21 11.72 2.50 10.10
CA THR A 21 12.42 1.21 10.27
C THR A 21 13.93 1.34 10.21
N GLN A 22 14.65 0.40 10.82
CA GLN A 22 16.10 0.26 10.73
C GLN A 22 16.46 -1.03 9.97
N MET A 23 16.91 -0.88 8.73
CA MET A 23 17.29 -1.99 7.86
C MET A 23 18.41 -1.52 6.92
N PRO A 24 19.15 -2.42 6.27
CA PRO A 24 20.17 -2.06 5.28
C PRO A 24 19.62 -1.11 4.22
N ASP A 25 20.45 -0.18 3.73
CA ASP A 25 20.04 0.90 2.82
C ASP A 25 19.29 0.39 1.59
N TYR A 26 19.74 -0.72 1.00
CA TYR A 26 19.06 -1.32 -0.15
C TYR A 26 17.62 -1.77 0.17
N LEU A 27 17.35 -2.36 1.34
CA LEU A 27 15.98 -2.70 1.75
C LEU A 27 15.19 -1.45 2.12
N LYS A 28 15.86 -0.46 2.72
CA LYS A 28 15.24 0.81 3.10
C LYS A 28 14.72 1.56 1.87
N ASP A 29 15.50 1.61 0.80
CA ASP A 29 15.10 2.20 -0.47
C ASP A 29 13.95 1.43 -1.12
N GLN A 30 14.04 0.09 -1.13
CA GLN A 30 12.98 -0.75 -1.68
C GLN A 30 11.65 -0.56 -0.95
N ILE A 31 11.63 -0.60 0.39
CA ILE A 31 10.39 -0.42 1.16
C ILE A 31 9.85 1.02 1.08
N ASN A 32 10.72 2.04 1.03
CA ASN A 32 10.28 3.43 0.89
C ASN A 32 9.61 3.67 -0.46
N ARG A 33 10.19 3.11 -1.55
CA ARG A 33 9.62 3.20 -2.90
C ARG A 33 8.32 2.41 -3.00
N ALA A 34 8.30 1.17 -2.52
CA ALA A 34 7.11 0.33 -2.54
C ALA A 34 5.97 0.97 -1.72
N SER A 35 6.22 1.37 -0.47
CA SER A 35 5.18 1.95 0.40
C SER A 35 4.62 3.29 -0.10
N SER A 36 5.46 4.16 -0.67
CA SER A 36 4.98 5.41 -1.29
C SER A 36 4.15 5.16 -2.56
N SER A 37 4.55 4.18 -3.37
CA SER A 37 3.81 3.74 -4.57
C SER A 37 2.36 3.34 -4.24
N ILE A 38 2.12 2.71 -3.09
CA ILE A 38 0.76 2.34 -2.64
C ILE A 38 -0.13 3.59 -2.54
N ALA A 39 0.34 4.63 -1.85
CA ALA A 39 -0.42 5.86 -1.66
C ALA A 39 -0.62 6.62 -2.98
N LEU A 40 0.43 6.70 -3.81
CA LEU A 40 0.39 7.38 -5.11
C LEU A 40 -0.61 6.72 -6.07
N ASN A 41 -0.57 5.38 -6.20
CA ASN A 41 -1.50 4.64 -7.04
C ASN A 41 -2.93 4.71 -6.51
N LEU A 42 -3.15 4.70 -5.19
CA LEU A 42 -4.49 4.90 -4.63
C LEU A 42 -5.04 6.28 -4.97
N ALA A 43 -4.21 7.33 -4.84
CA ALA A 43 -4.63 8.68 -5.16
C ALA A 43 -4.98 8.81 -6.66
N GLU A 44 -4.09 8.35 -7.53
CA GLU A 44 -4.29 8.40 -8.99
C GLU A 44 -5.49 7.55 -9.42
N GLY A 45 -5.59 6.33 -8.89
CA GLY A 45 -6.70 5.42 -9.12
C GLY A 45 -8.03 6.05 -8.73
N SER A 46 -8.11 6.71 -7.56
CA SER A 46 -9.36 7.34 -7.11
C SER A 46 -9.88 8.46 -8.02
N GLY A 47 -9.01 9.04 -8.87
CA GLY A 47 -9.38 10.07 -9.84
C GLY A 47 -9.77 9.53 -11.22
N ARG A 48 -9.69 8.21 -11.47
CA ARG A 48 -10.01 7.65 -12.80
C ARG A 48 -11.52 7.58 -13.03
N ALA A 49 -11.92 7.92 -14.27
CA ALA A 49 -13.32 8.05 -14.67
C ALA A 49 -14.08 6.72 -14.70
N THR A 50 -13.41 5.61 -15.04
CA THR A 50 -14.06 4.29 -15.13
C THR A 50 -13.54 3.38 -14.03
N ALA A 51 -14.42 2.57 -13.46
CA ALA A 51 -14.03 1.63 -12.43
C ALA A 51 -13.03 0.57 -12.96
N ARG A 52 -13.06 0.24 -14.25
CA ARG A 52 -12.02 -0.60 -14.91
C ARG A 52 -10.64 0.06 -14.84
N ASP A 53 -10.54 1.36 -15.08
CA ASP A 53 -9.26 2.06 -14.99
C ASP A 53 -8.80 2.24 -13.55
N GLN A 54 -9.71 2.52 -12.61
CA GLN A 54 -9.40 2.56 -11.17
C GLN A 54 -8.76 1.24 -10.71
N LEU A 55 -9.33 0.11 -11.13
CA LEU A 55 -8.86 -1.24 -10.79
C LEU A 55 -7.40 -1.48 -11.15
N LYS A 56 -6.91 -0.95 -12.28
CA LYS A 56 -5.50 -1.09 -12.69
C LYS A 56 -4.56 -0.52 -11.62
N PHE A 57 -4.86 0.69 -11.14
CA PHE A 57 -4.08 1.35 -10.09
C PHE A 57 -4.19 0.64 -8.74
N PHE A 58 -5.38 0.16 -8.38
CA PHE A 58 -5.56 -0.57 -7.12
C PHE A 58 -4.81 -1.91 -7.12
N HIS A 59 -4.72 -2.60 -8.26
CA HIS A 59 -3.87 -3.78 -8.40
C HIS A 59 -2.38 -3.46 -8.26
N ILE A 60 -1.91 -2.34 -8.83
CA ILE A 60 -0.53 -1.89 -8.64
C ILE A 60 -0.27 -1.59 -7.15
N ALA A 61 -1.18 -0.88 -6.48
CA ALA A 61 -1.08 -0.61 -5.05
C ALA A 61 -1.02 -1.90 -4.20
N LEU A 62 -1.83 -2.92 -4.55
CA LEU A 62 -1.77 -4.22 -3.89
C LEU A 62 -0.44 -4.96 -4.14
N GLY A 63 0.11 -4.84 -5.35
CA GLY A 63 1.45 -5.34 -5.69
C GLY A 63 2.54 -4.68 -4.83
N SER A 64 2.56 -3.35 -4.78
CA SER A 64 3.54 -2.61 -3.96
C SER A 64 3.39 -2.86 -2.45
N LEU A 65 2.19 -3.19 -1.96
CA LEU A 65 2.02 -3.66 -0.58
C LEU A 65 2.74 -5.00 -0.34
N ARG A 66 2.59 -5.95 -1.26
CA ARG A 66 3.26 -7.26 -1.16
C ARG A 66 4.77 -7.13 -1.22
N GLU A 67 5.28 -6.24 -2.06
CA GLU A 67 6.71 -5.89 -2.08
C GLU A 67 7.17 -5.30 -0.74
N SER A 68 6.35 -4.44 -0.13
CA SER A 68 6.65 -3.88 1.19
C SER A 68 6.68 -4.96 2.28
N GLN A 69 5.73 -5.91 2.26
CA GLN A 69 5.71 -7.05 3.19
C GLN A 69 6.96 -7.93 3.00
N ALA A 70 7.31 -8.27 1.76
CA ALA A 70 8.52 -9.03 1.47
C ALA A 70 9.80 -8.31 1.94
N ALA A 71 9.89 -6.99 1.78
CA ALA A 71 11.02 -6.21 2.30
C ALA A 71 11.10 -6.23 3.84
N LEU A 72 9.96 -6.29 4.54
CA LEU A 72 9.90 -6.48 5.99
C LEU A 72 10.32 -7.88 6.42
N ASP A 73 9.95 -8.91 5.65
CA ASP A 73 10.36 -10.30 5.91
C ASP A 73 11.86 -10.51 5.70
N LEU A 74 12.46 -9.80 4.75
CA LEU A 74 13.91 -9.81 4.48
C LEU A 74 14.73 -8.98 5.48
N ALA A 75 14.07 -8.15 6.30
CA ALA A 75 14.78 -7.28 7.22
C ALA A 75 15.46 -8.08 8.35
N PRO A 76 16.63 -7.64 8.84
CA PRO A 76 17.35 -8.34 9.91
C PRO A 76 16.62 -8.30 11.27
N LYS A 77 15.61 -7.44 11.41
CA LYS A 77 14.77 -7.30 12.60
C LYS A 77 13.31 -7.49 12.20
N SER A 78 12.52 -8.11 13.07
CA SER A 78 11.09 -8.27 12.87
C SER A 78 10.32 -6.98 13.16
N TYR A 79 9.29 -6.72 12.37
CA TYR A 79 8.41 -5.55 12.49
C TYR A 79 6.94 -5.95 12.64
N PRO A 80 6.55 -6.65 13.73
CA PRO A 80 5.21 -7.24 13.85
C PRO A 80 4.08 -6.21 13.85
N VAL A 81 4.31 -5.02 14.40
CA VAL A 81 3.32 -3.92 14.37
C VAL A 81 3.12 -3.43 12.93
N LEU A 82 4.20 -3.31 12.17
CA LEU A 82 4.15 -2.82 10.79
C LEU A 82 3.53 -3.86 9.85
N LEU A 83 3.80 -5.15 10.07
CA LEU A 83 3.14 -6.26 9.37
C LEU A 83 1.63 -6.26 9.62
N LYS A 84 1.18 -6.07 10.87
CA LYS A 84 -0.26 -5.92 11.17
C LYS A 84 -0.89 -4.71 10.46
N GLN A 85 -0.17 -3.60 10.36
CA GLN A 85 -0.62 -2.44 9.58
C GLN A 85 -0.71 -2.76 8.09
N ALA A 86 0.27 -3.50 7.55
CA ALA A 86 0.26 -3.98 6.18
C ALA A 86 -0.94 -4.90 5.91
N ASP A 87 -1.26 -5.82 6.83
CA ASP A 87 -2.41 -6.73 6.70
C ASP A 87 -3.75 -5.98 6.68
N LEU A 88 -3.91 -4.99 7.57
CA LEU A 88 -5.08 -4.11 7.58
C LEU A 88 -5.23 -3.39 6.23
N LEU A 89 -4.15 -2.77 5.75
CA LEU A 89 -4.13 -2.08 4.47
C LEU A 89 -4.41 -3.06 3.31
N GLY A 90 -3.87 -4.27 3.38
CA GLY A 90 -4.09 -5.35 2.43
C GLY A 90 -5.55 -5.77 2.33
N ALA A 91 -6.27 -5.86 3.46
CA ALA A 91 -7.70 -6.14 3.46
C ALA A 91 -8.51 -5.05 2.73
N HIS A 92 -8.13 -3.78 2.90
CA HIS A 92 -8.74 -2.66 2.16
C HIS A 92 -8.43 -2.72 0.66
N LEU A 93 -7.16 -2.91 0.28
CA LEU A 93 -6.74 -3.02 -1.12
C LEU A 93 -7.38 -4.21 -1.81
N TYR A 94 -7.42 -5.37 -1.14
CA TYR A 94 -8.05 -6.57 -1.66
C TYR A 94 -9.53 -6.32 -1.96
N ARG A 95 -10.25 -5.65 -1.05
CA ARG A 95 -11.66 -5.30 -1.27
C ARG A 95 -11.83 -4.35 -2.45
N LEU A 96 -10.96 -3.35 -2.62
CA LEU A 96 -11.00 -2.44 -3.77
C LEU A 96 -10.78 -3.18 -5.09
N CYS A 97 -9.89 -4.16 -5.13
CA CYS A 97 -9.63 -4.95 -6.34
C CYS A 97 -10.72 -5.99 -6.65
N HIS A 98 -11.52 -6.41 -5.66
CA HIS A 98 -12.47 -7.51 -5.83
C HIS A 98 -13.94 -7.10 -5.61
N GLN A 99 -14.21 -5.81 -5.39
CA GLN A 99 -15.58 -5.31 -5.36
C GLN A 99 -16.24 -5.53 -6.73
N LYS A 100 -17.29 -6.35 -6.76
CA LYS A 100 -18.16 -6.46 -7.92
C LYS A 100 -18.75 -5.08 -8.19
N GLN A 101 -18.43 -4.51 -9.35
CA GLN A 101 -19.15 -3.33 -9.85
C GLN A 101 -20.63 -3.72 -9.93
N LYS A 102 -21.47 -3.11 -9.09
CA LYS A 102 -22.91 -3.12 -9.34
C LYS A 102 -23.08 -2.43 -10.69
N ARG A 103 -23.48 -3.21 -11.69
CA ARG A 103 -23.90 -2.69 -13.00
C ARG A 103 -25.13 -1.81 -12.82
#